data_AF-A0A075GM20-F1
#
_entry.id   AF-A0A075GM20-F1
#
_cell.length_a   1.000
_cell.length_b   1.000
_cell.length_c   1.000
_cell.angle_alpha   90.00
_cell.angle_beta   90.00
_cell.angle_gamma   90.00
#
_symmetry.space_group_name_H-M   'P 1'
#
loop_
_entity.id
_entity.type
_entity.pdbx_description
1 polymer ?
#
loop_
_entity_poly.entity_id
_entity_poly.type
_entity_poly.pdbx_seq_one_letter_code
_entity_poly.pdbx_strand_id
1 'polypeptide(L)'
;MLVAGMPMAFADGHASDGLTITADAVEGSTTITITGHATSSSTPVTIMVLAPNGNVVSIDQINPDSDGSFTSTIGVGGPMWKQDGVYSITAQQGSASMNKSTVEVEIADGAVVPEFGTIASLVLVVAISSIVVLSAKGRLSFTPRI
;
A
#
# COMPACT_ATOMS: atom_id res chain seq x y z
N MET A 1 24.90 15.92 -45.72
CA MET A 1 24.44 16.70 -44.56
C MET A 1 23.16 16.04 -44.07
N LEU A 2 23.29 15.05 -43.20
CA LEU A 2 23.21 15.12 -41.72
C LEU A 2 21.76 14.93 -41.23
N VAL A 3 21.56 13.77 -40.60
CA VAL A 3 20.46 13.20 -39.78
C VAL A 3 19.41 14.15 -39.17
N ALA A 4 18.15 13.68 -39.21
CA ALA A 4 17.21 13.61 -38.07
C ALA A 4 16.12 12.58 -38.45
N GLY A 5 16.14 11.32 -38.03
CA GLY A 5 16.03 10.90 -36.63
C GLY A 5 14.55 10.90 -36.23
N MET A 6 13.78 9.86 -36.57
CA MET A 6 12.48 9.63 -35.94
C MET A 6 12.72 9.49 -34.42
N PRO A 7 12.07 10.27 -33.56
CA PRO A 7 12.03 9.92 -32.15
C PRO A 7 11.11 8.71 -32.02
N MET A 8 11.72 7.54 -31.80
CA MET A 8 11.05 6.42 -31.16
C MET A 8 10.73 6.88 -29.73
N ALA A 9 9.57 7.49 -29.54
CA ALA A 9 9.04 7.75 -28.22
C ALA A 9 8.55 6.41 -27.64
N PHE A 10 9.43 5.71 -26.95
CA PHE A 10 9.04 4.72 -25.95
C PHE A 10 8.54 5.51 -24.73
N ALA A 11 7.23 5.78 -24.69
CA ALA A 11 6.59 6.18 -23.44
C ALA A 11 6.34 4.91 -22.63
N ASP A 12 7.10 4.80 -21.55
CA ASP A 12 6.98 3.81 -20.48
C ASP A 12 5.52 3.71 -20.01
N GLY A 13 4.98 2.50 -19.92
CA GLY A 13 3.66 2.28 -19.35
C GLY A 13 3.72 2.48 -17.84
N HIS A 14 2.85 3.31 -17.27
CA HIS A 14 1.67 2.85 -16.53
C HIS A 14 0.94 4.01 -15.82
N ALA A 15 -0.38 4.06 -16.08
CA ALA A 15 -1.47 4.73 -15.35
C ALA A 15 -1.56 6.28 -15.36
N SER A 16 -2.16 6.81 -16.42
CA SER A 16 -2.95 8.05 -16.30
C SER A 16 -4.17 8.00 -17.23
N ASP A 17 -5.01 6.98 -17.05
CA ASP A 17 -6.36 6.92 -17.64
C ASP A 17 -7.43 6.73 -16.55
N GLY A 18 -7.12 7.14 -15.31
CA GLY A 18 -7.96 6.89 -14.15
C GLY A 18 -7.42 7.50 -12.86
N LEU A 19 -8.24 7.44 -11.82
CA LEU A 19 -7.90 7.89 -10.47
C LEU A 19 -6.84 6.93 -9.88
N THR A 20 -5.70 7.46 -9.45
CA THR A 20 -4.68 6.67 -8.73
C THR A 20 -4.69 7.04 -7.26
N ILE A 21 -4.44 6.06 -6.40
CA ILE A 21 -4.26 6.28 -4.96
C ILE A 21 -3.13 5.40 -4.43
N THR A 22 -2.52 5.87 -3.36
CA THR A 22 -1.53 5.17 -2.56
C THR A 22 -1.84 5.45 -1.10
N ALA A 23 -1.87 4.41 -0.28
CA ALA A 23 -2.00 4.53 1.16
C ALA A 23 -0.63 4.27 1.77
N ASP A 24 -0.12 5.25 2.50
CA ASP A 24 1.13 5.14 3.25
C ASP A 24 0.81 5.25 4.74
N ALA A 25 1.39 4.34 5.52
CA ALA A 25 1.24 4.34 6.95
C ALA A 25 2.50 3.81 7.60
N VAL A 26 2.91 4.48 8.68
CA VAL A 26 4.05 4.05 9.48
C VAL A 26 3.62 2.89 10.38
N GLU A 27 4.50 1.90 10.57
CA GLU A 27 4.26 0.79 11.49
C GLU A 27 3.92 1.29 12.89
N GLY A 28 2.84 0.75 13.47
CA GLY A 28 2.41 1.15 14.81
C GLY A 28 1.76 2.54 14.86
N SER A 29 1.59 3.20 13.71
CA SER A 29 0.90 4.49 13.64
C SER A 29 -0.62 4.30 13.74
N THR A 30 -1.27 5.33 14.29
CA THR A 30 -2.71 5.49 14.32
C THR A 30 -3.20 6.40 13.18
N THR A 31 -2.41 6.60 12.14
CA THR A 31 -2.77 7.45 11.00
C THR A 31 -2.30 6.84 9.69
N ILE A 32 -3.20 6.80 8.70
CA ILE A 32 -2.90 6.44 7.31
C ILE A 32 -2.98 7.71 6.47
N THR A 33 -1.93 7.99 5.71
CA THR A 33 -1.88 9.07 4.74
C THR A 33 -2.24 8.52 3.37
N ILE A 34 -3.23 9.10 2.73
CA ILE A 34 -3.69 8.68 1.40
C ILE A 34 -3.34 9.79 0.44
N THR A 35 -2.48 9.47 -0.52
CA THR A 35 -2.11 10.35 -1.61
C THR A 35 -2.68 9.79 -2.91
N GLY A 36 -2.99 10.67 -3.85
CA GLY A 36 -3.53 10.23 -5.12
C GLY A 36 -3.56 11.32 -6.16
N HIS A 37 -3.82 10.89 -7.40
CA HIS A 37 -3.98 11.78 -8.53
C HIS A 37 -5.35 11.53 -9.17
N ALA A 38 -6.20 12.54 -9.11
CA ALA A 38 -7.51 12.63 -9.73
C ALA A 38 -7.39 12.87 -11.24
N THR A 39 -8.41 12.46 -11.99
CA THR A 39 -8.51 12.76 -13.42
C THR A 39 -9.07 14.15 -13.70
N SER A 40 -9.78 14.73 -12.74
CA SER A 40 -10.39 16.06 -12.84
C SER A 40 -10.35 16.77 -11.49
N SER A 41 -9.91 18.03 -11.49
CA SER A 41 -9.87 18.90 -10.31
C SER A 41 -11.23 19.52 -9.94
N SER A 42 -12.20 19.50 -10.86
CA SER A 42 -13.54 20.05 -10.65
C SER A 42 -14.50 19.08 -9.95
N THR A 43 -14.18 17.79 -9.95
CA THR A 43 -15.00 16.75 -9.31
C THR A 43 -14.32 16.30 -8.03
N PRO A 44 -15.03 16.33 -6.89
CA PRO A 44 -14.47 15.83 -5.64
C PRO A 44 -14.25 14.32 -5.69
N VAL A 45 -13.23 13.86 -4.97
CA VAL A 45 -12.90 12.45 -4.75
C VAL A 45 -13.50 12.02 -3.42
N THR A 46 -14.34 10.99 -3.45
CA THR A 46 -14.87 10.35 -2.23
C THR A 46 -13.94 9.22 -1.83
N ILE A 47 -13.45 9.25 -0.59
CA ILE A 47 -12.63 8.22 0.01
C ILE A 47 -13.49 7.47 1.03
N MET A 48 -13.62 6.16 0.86
CA MET A 48 -14.42 5.30 1.72
C MET A 48 -13.54 4.18 2.28
N VAL A 49 -13.57 3.99 3.59
CA VAL A 49 -12.85 2.93 4.29
C VAL A 49 -13.83 1.85 4.72
N LEU A 50 -13.58 0.62 4.28
CA LEU A 50 -14.38 -0.54 4.61
C LEU A 50 -13.60 -1.46 5.56
N ALA A 51 -14.24 -1.87 6.66
CA ALA A 51 -13.71 -2.87 7.57
C ALA A 51 -13.81 -4.29 7.00
N PRO A 52 -13.04 -5.26 7.53
CA PRO A 52 -13.09 -6.67 7.12
C PRO A 52 -14.48 -7.31 7.21
N ASN A 53 -15.35 -6.83 8.11
CA ASN A 53 -16.75 -7.27 8.21
C ASN A 53 -17.71 -6.63 7.19
N GLY A 54 -17.22 -5.76 6.31
CA GLY A 54 -18.04 -5.02 5.34
C GLY A 54 -18.70 -3.77 5.89
N ASN A 55 -18.40 -3.33 7.12
CA ASN A 55 -18.91 -2.08 7.66
C ASN A 55 -18.09 -0.88 7.13
N VAL A 56 -18.77 0.22 6.86
CA VAL A 56 -18.09 1.48 6.51
C VAL A 56 -17.59 2.15 7.79
N VAL A 57 -16.27 2.36 7.86
CA VAL A 57 -15.57 2.89 9.03
C VAL A 57 -15.49 4.40 8.96
N SER A 58 -15.17 4.92 7.78
CA SER A 58 -15.03 6.34 7.53
C SER A 58 -15.37 6.64 6.07
N ILE A 59 -15.93 7.83 5.85
CA ILE A 59 -16.12 8.41 4.53
C ILE A 59 -15.60 9.83 4.61
N ASP A 60 -14.72 10.19 3.70
CA ASP A 60 -14.20 11.53 3.50
C ASP A 60 -14.39 11.96 2.05
N GLN A 61 -14.43 13.25 1.81
CA GLN A 61 -14.55 13.81 0.47
C GLN A 61 -13.63 15.01 0.32
N ILE A 62 -12.72 14.92 -0.65
CA ILE A 62 -11.72 15.94 -0.90
C ILE A 62 -11.81 16.47 -2.32
N ASN A 63 -11.64 17.78 -2.45
CA ASN A 63 -11.46 18.42 -3.74
C ASN A 63 -9.98 18.32 -4.13
N PRO A 64 -9.64 17.75 -5.30
CA PRO A 64 -8.27 17.74 -5.78
C PRO A 64 -7.78 19.16 -6.08
N ASP A 65 -6.47 19.33 -5.97
CA ASP A 65 -5.78 20.55 -6.35
C ASP A 65 -5.83 20.79 -7.88
N SER A 66 -5.36 21.95 -8.32
CA SER A 66 -5.38 22.32 -9.75
C SER A 66 -4.61 21.36 -10.65
N ASP A 67 -3.61 20.67 -10.10
CA ASP A 67 -2.82 19.64 -10.76
C ASP A 67 -3.49 18.26 -10.75
N GLY A 68 -4.59 18.08 -9.98
CA GLY A 68 -5.26 16.81 -9.77
C GLY A 68 -4.76 16.04 -8.56
N SER A 69 -3.73 16.52 -7.87
CA SER A 69 -3.22 15.86 -6.66
C SER A 69 -4.19 16.04 -5.50
N PHE A 70 -4.24 15.07 -4.59
CA PHE A 70 -4.93 15.23 -3.31
C PHE A 70 -4.22 14.42 -2.22
N THR A 71 -4.40 14.86 -0.98
CA THR A 71 -3.89 14.18 0.20
C THR A 71 -4.97 14.20 1.28
N SER A 72 -5.32 13.02 1.80
CA SER A 72 -6.21 12.88 2.96
C SER A 72 -5.51 12.07 4.04
N THR A 73 -5.85 12.32 5.30
CA THR A 73 -5.29 11.58 6.45
C THR A 73 -6.43 10.97 7.23
N ILE A 74 -6.36 9.66 7.45
CA ILE A 74 -7.37 8.91 8.18
C ILE A 74 -6.78 8.43 9.49
N GLY A 75 -7.44 8.79 10.58
CA GLY A 75 -7.14 8.25 11.91
C GLY A 75 -7.56 6.79 12.00
N VAL A 76 -6.61 5.94 12.34
CA VAL A 76 -6.78 4.53 12.71
C VAL A 76 -6.88 4.44 14.23
N GLY A 77 -7.85 3.70 14.72
CA GLY A 77 -8.10 3.54 16.15
C GLY A 77 -9.43 4.14 16.60
N GLY A 78 -9.84 3.77 17.81
CA GLY A 78 -11.17 4.09 18.34
C GLY A 78 -12.21 3.00 18.05
N PRO A 79 -13.49 3.23 18.39
CA PRO A 79 -14.48 2.16 18.47
C PRO A 79 -14.79 1.44 17.16
N MET A 80 -14.48 2.08 16.03
CA MET A 80 -14.76 1.59 14.68
C MET A 80 -13.63 0.74 14.07
N TRP A 81 -12.44 0.77 14.69
CA TRP A 81 -11.23 0.05 14.25
C TRP A 81 -10.91 -1.16 15.13
N LYS A 82 -11.94 -1.79 15.70
CA LYS A 82 -11.80 -2.93 16.62
C LYS A 82 -11.56 -4.27 15.93
N GLN A 83 -11.65 -4.31 14.61
CA GLN A 83 -11.50 -5.55 13.87
C GLN A 83 -10.11 -5.64 13.32
N ASP A 84 -9.42 -6.72 13.65
CA ASP A 84 -8.14 -7.01 13.03
C ASP A 84 -8.39 -7.56 11.62
N GLY A 85 -7.53 -7.18 10.68
CA GLY A 85 -7.54 -7.67 9.31
C GLY A 85 -7.34 -6.57 8.29
N VAL A 86 -7.69 -6.89 7.05
CA VAL A 86 -7.49 -6.04 5.88
C VAL A 86 -8.65 -5.08 5.70
N TYR A 87 -8.36 -3.79 5.80
CA TYR A 87 -9.28 -2.70 5.49
C TYR A 87 -9.13 -2.27 4.04
N SER A 88 -10.24 -2.04 3.35
CA SER A 88 -10.23 -1.58 1.96
C SER A 88 -10.51 -0.08 1.89
N ILE A 89 -9.55 0.69 1.40
CA ILE A 89 -9.66 2.13 1.16
C ILE A 89 -9.99 2.32 -0.31
N THR A 90 -11.20 2.78 -0.58
CA THR A 90 -11.69 3.02 -1.95
C THR A 90 -11.80 4.52 -2.19
N ALA A 91 -11.07 5.03 -3.17
CA ALA A 91 -11.28 6.36 -3.69
C ALA A 91 -12.11 6.28 -4.99
N GLN A 92 -13.11 7.14 -5.12
CA GLN A 92 -13.95 7.21 -6.30
C GLN A 92 -14.24 8.67 -6.67
N GLN A 93 -14.12 8.98 -7.96
CA GLN A 93 -14.40 10.31 -8.49
C GLN A 93 -15.49 10.22 -9.57
N GLY A 94 -16.66 10.76 -9.25
CA GLY A 94 -17.86 10.64 -10.08
C GLY A 94 -18.43 9.21 -10.12
N SER A 95 -19.06 8.85 -11.23
CA SER A 95 -19.78 7.57 -11.40
C SER A 95 -19.06 6.58 -12.32
N ALA A 96 -17.92 6.95 -12.89
CA ALA A 96 -17.18 6.12 -13.83
C ALA A 96 -16.28 5.13 -13.07
N SER A 97 -16.32 3.84 -13.44
CA SER A 97 -15.50 2.80 -12.81
C SER A 97 -13.99 3.00 -13.01
N MET A 98 -13.60 3.64 -14.11
CA MET A 98 -12.21 4.04 -14.42
C MET A 98 -11.65 5.08 -13.43
N ASN A 99 -12.52 5.80 -12.73
CA ASN A 99 -12.16 6.76 -11.70
C ASN A 99 -12.36 6.18 -10.30
N LYS A 100 -12.27 4.85 -10.16
CA LYS A 100 -12.35 4.15 -8.88
C LYS A 100 -11.06 3.37 -8.68
N SER A 101 -10.42 3.57 -7.54
CA SER A 101 -9.24 2.83 -7.15
C SER A 101 -9.35 2.40 -5.69
N THR A 102 -8.84 1.20 -5.40
CA THR A 102 -8.93 0.60 -4.08
C THR A 102 -7.55 0.12 -3.66
N VAL A 103 -7.17 0.45 -2.43
CA VAL A 103 -5.94 0.01 -1.77
C VAL A 103 -6.33 -0.70 -0.48
N GLU A 104 -5.56 -1.72 -0.12
CA GLU A 104 -5.77 -2.52 1.07
C GLU A 104 -4.72 -2.16 2.12
N VAL A 105 -5.13 -2.08 3.38
CA VAL A 105 -4.23 -1.80 4.51
C VAL A 105 -4.56 -2.77 5.64
N GLU A 106 -3.55 -3.47 6.15
CA GLU A 106 -3.70 -4.40 7.25
C GLU A 106 -3.59 -3.69 8.60
N ILE A 107 -4.57 -3.93 9.47
CA ILE A 107 -4.64 -3.38 10.83
C ILE A 107 -4.68 -4.53 11.82
N ALA A 108 -3.87 -4.45 12.87
CA ALA A 108 -3.90 -5.39 13.99
C ALA A 108 -3.79 -4.63 15.31
N ASP A 109 -4.61 -5.00 16.29
CA ASP A 109 -4.69 -4.38 17.62
C ASP A 109 -4.88 -2.86 17.56
N GLY A 110 -5.64 -2.39 16.58
CA GLY A 110 -5.92 -0.97 16.36
C GLY A 110 -4.74 -0.14 15.84
N ALA A 111 -3.66 -0.78 15.39
CA ALA A 111 -2.50 -0.13 14.79
C ALA A 111 -2.25 -0.64 13.36
N VAL A 112 -1.62 0.20 12.54
CA VAL A 112 -1.30 -0.19 11.16
C VAL A 112 -0.11 -1.15 11.12
N VAL A 113 -0.26 -2.24 10.37
CA VAL A 113 0.79 -3.21 10.07
C VAL A 113 1.24 -3.00 8.61
N PRO A 114 2.49 -2.58 8.36
CA PRO A 114 2.98 -2.43 6.99
C PRO A 114 3.18 -3.78 6.31
N GLU A 115 3.08 -3.78 4.99
CA GLU A 115 3.34 -4.95 4.13
C GLU A 115 4.79 -5.46 4.20
N PHE A 116 5.71 -4.65 4.75
CA PHE A 116 7.06 -5.10 5.06
C PHE A 116 7.10 -6.07 6.23
N GLY A 117 6.18 -5.95 7.20
CA GLY A 117 6.15 -6.83 8.37
C GLY A 117 5.82 -8.28 7.98
N THR A 118 4.86 -8.49 7.10
CA THR A 118 4.48 -9.83 6.62
C THR A 118 5.58 -10.46 5.77
N ILE A 119 6.16 -9.74 4.80
CA ILE A 119 7.27 -10.26 3.99
C ILE A 119 8.53 -10.45 4.84
N ALA A 120 8.89 -9.48 5.69
CA ALA A 120 10.06 -9.57 6.56
C ALA A 120 9.91 -10.68 7.60
N SER A 121 8.73 -10.89 8.18
CA SER A 121 8.50 -12.00 9.11
C SER A 121 8.62 -13.36 8.43
N LEU A 122 8.12 -13.52 7.19
CA LEU A 122 8.32 -14.74 6.41
C LEU A 122 9.81 -15.01 6.17
N VAL A 123 10.57 -13.99 5.75
CA VAL A 123 12.02 -14.11 5.55
C VAL A 123 12.74 -14.42 6.86
N LEU A 124 12.35 -13.78 7.97
CA LEU A 124 12.91 -14.00 9.30
C LEU A 124 12.72 -15.45 9.76
N VAL A 125 11.51 -16.00 9.64
CA VAL A 125 11.20 -17.37 10.03
C VAL A 125 12.00 -18.37 9.19
N VAL A 126 12.08 -18.17 7.87
CA VAL A 126 12.86 -19.02 6.98
C VAL A 126 14.36 -18.96 7.31
N ALA A 127 14.88 -17.77 7.60
CA ALA A 127 16.28 -17.59 7.95
C ALA A 127 16.65 -18.29 9.27
N ILE A 128 15.86 -18.07 10.33
CA ILE A 128 16.12 -18.65 11.65
C ILE A 128 16.01 -20.17 11.60
N SER A 129 14.97 -20.71 10.95
CA SER A 129 14.80 -22.17 10.83
C SER A 129 15.94 -22.85 10.08
N SER A 130 16.45 -22.24 9.00
CA SER A 130 17.63 -22.74 8.28
C SER A 130 18.88 -22.79 9.16
N ILE A 131 19.15 -21.72 9.92
CA ILE A 131 20.30 -21.67 10.84
C ILE A 131 20.18 -22.76 11.89
N VAL A 132 19.04 -22.90 12.55
CA VAL A 132 18.85 -23.91 13.61
C VAL A 132 19.03 -25.32 13.06
N VAL A 133 18.46 -25.63 11.89
CA VAL A 133 18.60 -26.95 11.26
C VAL A 133 20.05 -27.23 10.86
N LEU A 134 20.75 -26.26 10.27
CA LEU A 134 22.15 -26.39 9.88
C LEU A 134 23.08 -26.51 11.10
N SER A 135 22.86 -25.71 12.15
CA SER A 135 23.64 -25.74 13.39
C SER A 135 23.41 -27.03 14.19
N ALA A 136 22.19 -27.57 14.20
CA ALA A 136 21.89 -28.84 14.87
C ALA A 136 22.50 -30.06 14.14
N LYS A 137 22.64 -30.00 12.81
CA LYS A 137 23.24 -31.08 12.00
C LYS A 137 24.76 -30.93 11.83
N GLY A 138 25.29 -29.73 12.03
CA GLY A 138 26.69 -29.35 11.81
C GLY A 138 27.64 -29.73 12.93
N ARG A 139 27.79 -31.03 13.24
CA ARG A 139 29.00 -31.51 13.90
C ARG A 139 30.13 -31.53 12.86
N LEU A 140 30.66 -30.35 12.51
CA LEU A 140 31.76 -30.20 11.55
C LEU A 140 33.00 -30.92 12.09
N SER A 141 33.30 -32.09 11.53
CA SER A 141 34.53 -32.83 11.76
C SER A 141 35.70 -32.08 11.10
N PHE A 142 36.26 -31.10 11.81
CA PHE A 142 37.54 -30.50 11.47
C PHE A 142 38.66 -31.43 11.96
N THR A 143 39.04 -32.43 11.16
CA THR A 143 40.31 -33.14 11.39
C THR A 143 41.42 -32.39 10.66
N PRO A 144 42.33 -31.68 11.36
CA PRO A 144 43.54 -31.18 10.74
C PRO A 144 44.44 -32.36 10.41
N ARG A 145 44.83 -32.51 9.14
CA ARG A 145 45.92 -33.41 8.78
C ARG A 145 47.22 -32.61 8.85
N ILE A 146 48.03 -32.93 9.86
CA ILE A 146 49.49 -32.72 9.86
C ILE A 146 50.17 -33.98 9.33
#